data_AF-A0A937RZQ3-F1
#
_entry.id   AF-A0A937RZQ3-F1
#
_cell.length_a   1.000
_cell.length_b   1.000
_cell.length_c   1.000
_cell.angle_alpha   90.00
_cell.angle_beta   90.00
_cell.angle_gamma   90.00
#
_symmetry.space_group_name_H-M   'P 1'
#
loop_
_entity.id
_entity.type
_entity.pdbx_description
1 polymer ?
#
loop_
_entity_poly.entity_id
_entity_poly.type
_entity_poly.pdbx_seq_one_letter_code
_entity_poly.pdbx_strand_id
1 'polypeptide(L)'
;MDVDKTCDWLRSNHVWEITSSQKDLNYEALWAINFCTDNEQLVSNLQKRCSDLHNKYKEKTDEALKQKDKRIEHLINQLDGLHQKFGDLQSKLVKQSSAIVGLEDEKKRLMRENASLGQLKSDNQSLKRAYQNKNSDLIEVRKDLKRLRQRSTSFTDETEIVDEKEAINSRVYIPLDVCIVCGKPAMLGQGQCLDCAR
;
A
#
# COMPACT_ATOMS: atom_id res chain seq x y z
N MET A 1 -90.86 12.12 11.00
CA MET A 1 -91.14 13.51 11.39
C MET A 1 -89.81 14.17 11.69
N ASP A 2 -89.57 15.32 11.08
CA ASP A 2 -88.33 16.09 11.20
C ASP A 2 -88.39 16.86 12.52
N VAL A 3 -87.62 16.42 13.51
CA VAL A 3 -87.70 16.92 14.90
C VAL A 3 -87.50 18.43 14.94
N ASP A 4 -86.63 18.96 14.09
CA ASP A 4 -86.37 20.40 13.96
C ASP A 4 -87.62 21.17 13.52
N LYS A 5 -88.37 20.66 12.55
CA LYS A 5 -89.63 21.28 12.09
C LYS A 5 -90.73 21.24 13.15
N THR A 6 -90.74 20.23 14.01
CA THR A 6 -91.69 20.12 15.12
C THR A 6 -91.32 21.08 16.26
N CYS A 7 -90.03 21.20 16.60
CA CYS A 7 -89.55 22.15 17.60
C CYS A 7 -89.77 23.61 17.15
N ASP A 8 -89.54 23.93 15.87
CA ASP A 8 -89.78 25.27 15.30
C ASP A 8 -91.27 25.63 15.27
N TRP A 9 -92.15 24.66 14.97
CA TRP A 9 -93.60 24.84 15.00
C TRP A 9 -94.12 25.10 16.43
N LEU A 10 -93.57 24.41 17.42
CA LEU A 10 -93.95 24.59 18.83
C LEU A 10 -93.51 25.96 19.39
N ARG A 11 -92.32 26.46 19.01
CA ARG A 11 -91.86 27.81 19.40
C ARG A 11 -92.68 28.93 18.76
N SER A 12 -93.15 28.72 17.54
CA SER A 12 -93.85 29.76 16.76
C SER A 12 -95.30 29.96 17.18
N ASN A 13 -95.92 28.98 17.84
CA ASN A 13 -97.35 28.99 18.19
C ASN A 13 -97.63 29.28 19.68
N HIS A 14 -96.88 30.19 20.32
CA HIS A 14 -97.19 30.65 21.69
C HIS A 14 -98.60 31.26 21.80
N VAL A 15 -99.62 30.44 22.10
CA VAL A 15 -101.01 30.85 22.32
C VAL A 15 -101.31 30.80 23.82
N TRP A 16 -101.48 31.98 24.43
CA TRP A 16 -101.91 32.13 25.82
C TRP A 16 -103.36 32.63 25.89
N GLU A 17 -104.33 31.73 25.81
CA GLU A 17 -105.68 31.91 26.38
C GLU A 17 -106.14 30.55 26.95
N ILE A 18 -106.41 30.48 28.26
CA ILE A 18 -106.54 29.21 29.00
C ILE A 18 -108.00 28.93 29.37
N THR A 19 -108.58 27.88 28.81
CA THR A 19 -109.66 27.08 29.43
C THR A 19 -109.08 25.80 30.04
N SER A 20 -109.79 25.16 30.99
CA SER A 20 -109.24 24.08 31.83
C SER A 20 -108.70 22.85 31.08
N SER A 21 -109.10 22.57 29.83
CA SER A 21 -108.51 21.48 29.02
C SER A 21 -107.23 21.87 28.25
N GLN A 22 -106.84 23.16 28.24
CA GLN A 22 -105.58 23.65 27.65
C GLN A 22 -104.42 23.66 28.64
N LYS A 23 -104.67 23.45 29.94
CA LYS A 23 -103.59 23.36 30.94
C LYS A 23 -102.70 22.13 30.70
N ASP A 24 -103.29 20.98 30.40
CA ASP A 24 -102.53 19.75 30.15
C ASP A 24 -101.76 19.83 28.82
N LEU A 25 -102.37 20.41 27.77
CA LEU A 25 -101.70 20.71 26.49
C LEU A 25 -100.54 21.71 26.66
N ASN A 26 -100.64 22.66 27.58
CA ASN A 26 -99.55 23.59 27.90
C ASN A 26 -98.38 22.90 28.62
N TYR A 27 -98.63 21.93 29.49
CA TYR A 27 -97.56 21.16 30.12
C TYR A 27 -96.81 20.29 29.11
N GLU A 28 -97.53 19.64 28.18
CA GLU A 28 -96.91 18.85 27.11
C GLU A 28 -96.10 19.73 26.14
N ALA A 29 -96.62 20.91 25.77
CA ALA A 29 -95.91 21.86 24.92
C ALA A 29 -94.65 22.42 25.59
N LEU A 30 -94.72 22.80 26.88
CA LEU A 30 -93.56 23.25 27.64
C LEU A 30 -92.52 22.15 27.82
N TRP A 31 -92.95 20.90 28.05
CA TRP A 31 -92.04 19.76 28.12
C TRP A 31 -91.33 19.53 26.79
N ALA A 32 -92.05 19.58 25.67
CA ALA A 32 -91.47 19.41 24.34
C ALA A 32 -90.48 20.53 23.98
N ILE A 33 -90.79 21.79 24.33
CA ILE A 33 -89.86 22.92 24.13
C ILE A 33 -88.58 22.73 24.95
N ASN A 34 -88.70 22.43 26.24
CA ASN A 34 -87.54 22.19 27.10
C ASN A 34 -86.71 21.00 26.60
N PHE A 35 -87.36 19.91 26.18
CA PHE A 35 -86.71 18.75 25.60
C PHE A 35 -85.94 19.10 24.31
N CYS A 36 -86.52 19.89 23.41
CA CYS A 36 -85.83 20.36 22.20
C CYS A 36 -84.60 21.21 22.57
N THR A 37 -84.73 22.16 23.49
CA THR A 37 -83.64 23.05 23.90
C THR A 37 -82.50 22.30 24.59
N ASP A 38 -82.81 21.35 25.48
CA ASP A 38 -81.81 20.51 26.14
C ASP A 38 -81.04 19.64 25.13
N ASN A 39 -81.74 19.10 24.12
CA ASN A 39 -81.11 18.34 23.05
C ASN A 39 -80.23 19.21 22.15
N GLU A 40 -80.66 20.42 21.78
CA GLU A 40 -79.83 21.36 21.01
C GLU A 40 -78.54 21.73 21.76
N GLN A 41 -78.64 21.98 23.07
CA GLN A 41 -77.48 22.23 23.92
C GLN A 41 -76.55 21.00 23.99
N LEU A 42 -77.13 19.80 24.14
CA LEU A 42 -76.35 18.56 24.14
C LEU A 42 -75.62 18.36 22.81
N VAL A 43 -76.29 18.55 21.67
CA VAL A 43 -75.69 18.46 20.34
C VAL A 43 -74.58 19.48 20.17
N SER A 44 -74.80 20.74 20.55
CA SER A 44 -73.78 21.80 20.48
C SER A 44 -72.55 21.45 21.34
N ASN A 45 -72.76 20.94 22.55
CA ASN A 45 -71.68 20.55 23.45
C ASN A 45 -70.90 19.34 22.91
N LEU A 46 -71.59 18.35 22.33
CA LEU A 46 -70.94 17.21 21.68
C LEU A 46 -70.13 17.64 20.46
N GLN A 47 -70.66 18.53 19.62
CA GLN A 47 -69.95 19.07 18.45
C GLN A 47 -68.66 19.82 18.85
N LYS A 48 -68.74 20.67 19.88
CA LYS A 48 -67.56 21.35 20.44
C LYS A 48 -66.54 20.33 20.95
N ARG A 49 -66.97 19.36 21.74
CA ARG A 49 -66.09 18.32 22.30
C ARG A 49 -65.43 17.47 21.21
N CYS A 50 -66.16 17.12 20.14
CA CYS A 50 -65.60 16.42 18.99
C CYS A 50 -64.55 17.27 18.26
N SER A 51 -64.83 18.56 18.05
CA SER A 51 -63.89 19.49 17.42
C SER A 51 -62.61 19.66 18.25
N ASP A 52 -62.74 19.81 19.57
CA ASP A 52 -61.61 19.94 20.48
C ASP A 52 -60.76 18.67 20.52
N LEU A 53 -61.39 17.49 20.54
CA LEU A 53 -60.68 16.21 20.48
C LEU A 53 -59.94 16.04 19.14
N HIS A 54 -60.57 16.43 18.04
CA HIS A 54 -59.94 16.39 16.71
C HIS A 54 -58.70 17.29 16.66
N ASN A 55 -58.81 18.53 17.14
CA ASN A 55 -57.71 19.48 17.17
C ASN A 55 -56.56 18.98 18.06
N LYS A 56 -56.86 18.48 19.27
CA LYS A 56 -55.86 17.89 20.16
C LYS A 56 -55.15 16.69 19.53
N TYR A 57 -55.88 15.84 18.82
CA TYR A 57 -55.29 14.68 18.14
C TYR A 57 -54.37 15.13 17.00
N LYS A 58 -54.80 16.12 16.22
CA LYS A 58 -54.02 16.71 15.13
C LYS A 58 -52.74 17.35 15.65
N GLU A 59 -52.81 18.17 16.68
CA GLU A 59 -51.65 18.81 17.32
C GLU A 59 -50.62 17.78 17.80
N LYS A 60 -51.07 16.75 18.53
CA LYS A 60 -50.18 15.67 19.00
C LYS A 60 -49.51 14.93 17.84
N THR A 61 -50.25 14.69 16.77
CA THR A 61 -49.72 14.01 15.58
C THR A 61 -48.68 14.89 14.88
N ASP A 62 -48.97 16.17 14.70
CA ASP A 62 -48.07 17.15 14.08
C ASP A 62 -46.78 17.33 14.89
N GLU A 63 -46.88 17.38 16.22
CA GLU A 63 -45.71 17.43 17.10
C GLU A 63 -44.87 16.16 17.00
N ALA A 64 -45.50 14.99 17.00
CA ALA A 64 -44.81 13.71 16.87
C ALA A 64 -44.09 13.60 15.50
N LEU A 65 -44.72 14.07 14.42
CA LEU A 65 -44.10 14.12 13.09
C LEU A 65 -42.90 15.06 13.07
N LYS A 66 -43.04 16.28 13.61
CA LYS A 66 -41.92 17.24 13.71
C LYS A 66 -40.74 16.70 14.51
N GLN A 67 -40.99 15.94 15.58
CA GLN A 67 -39.92 15.30 16.35
C GLN A 67 -39.22 14.20 15.55
N LYS A 68 -39.98 13.40 14.79
CA LYS A 68 -39.40 12.39 13.90
C LYS A 68 -38.58 13.02 12.78
N ASP A 69 -39.05 14.09 12.15
CA ASP A 69 -38.30 14.79 11.10
C ASP A 69 -36.97 15.34 11.62
N LYS A 70 -36.98 15.99 12.79
CA LYS A 70 -35.74 16.43 13.46
C LYS A 70 -34.80 15.27 13.76
N ARG A 71 -35.34 14.11 14.16
CA ARG A 71 -34.53 12.92 14.42
C ARG A 71 -33.93 12.36 13.14
N ILE A 72 -34.69 12.34 12.05
CA ILE A 72 -34.22 11.89 10.73
C ILE A 72 -33.10 12.82 10.24
N GLU A 73 -33.31 14.13 10.28
CA GLU A 73 -32.29 15.13 9.90
C GLU A 73 -31.01 14.96 10.72
N HIS A 74 -31.14 14.76 12.04
CA HIS A 74 -29.99 14.49 12.90
C HIS A 74 -29.24 13.21 12.51
N LEU A 75 -29.96 12.13 12.19
CA LEU A 75 -29.34 10.87 11.76
C LEU A 75 -28.67 11.00 10.39
N ILE A 76 -29.24 11.77 9.45
CA ILE A 76 -28.62 12.07 8.15
C ILE A 76 -27.29 12.79 8.36
N ASN A 77 -27.27 13.83 9.19
CA ASN A 77 -26.05 14.57 9.50
C ASN A 77 -24.97 13.67 10.16
N GLN A 78 -25.38 12.75 11.04
CA GLN A 78 -24.45 11.76 11.62
C GLN A 78 -23.90 10.80 10.56
N LEU A 79 -24.75 10.32 9.65
CA LEU A 79 -24.37 9.41 8.58
C LEU A 79 -23.37 10.07 7.62
N ASP A 80 -23.60 11.32 7.23
CA ASP A 80 -22.67 12.08 6.40
C ASP A 80 -21.32 12.28 7.10
N GLY A 81 -21.33 12.59 8.40
CA GLY A 81 -20.10 12.66 9.20
C GLY A 81 -19.34 11.33 9.30
N LEU A 82 -20.06 10.19 9.34
CA LEU A 82 -19.45 8.87 9.31
C LEU A 82 -18.86 8.55 7.93
N HIS A 83 -19.55 8.89 6.84
CA HIS A 83 -19.04 8.71 5.49
C HIS A 83 -17.75 9.50 5.25
N GLN A 84 -17.67 10.73 5.73
CA GLN A 84 -16.44 11.53 5.65
C GLN A 84 -15.29 10.87 6.41
N LYS A 85 -15.50 10.48 7.67
CA LYS A 85 -14.49 9.76 8.47
C LYS A 85 -14.03 8.46 7.80
N PHE A 86 -14.95 7.73 7.20
CA PHE A 86 -14.63 6.51 6.47
C PHE A 86 -13.75 6.80 5.26
N GLY A 87 -14.06 7.82 4.46
CA GLY A 87 -13.23 8.26 3.34
C GLY A 87 -11.80 8.67 3.75
N ASP A 88 -11.68 9.38 4.88
CA ASP A 88 -10.37 9.75 5.45
C ASP A 88 -9.56 8.52 5.87
N LEU A 89 -10.21 7.57 6.55
CA LEU A 89 -9.57 6.33 6.97
C LEU A 89 -9.16 5.48 5.77
N GLN A 90 -10.00 5.39 4.74
CA GLN A 90 -9.68 4.67 3.51
C GLN A 90 -8.48 5.30 2.80
N SER A 91 -8.42 6.63 2.73
CA SER A 91 -7.29 7.35 2.15
C SER A 91 -5.99 7.12 2.93
N LYS A 92 -6.06 7.08 4.27
CA LYS A 92 -4.92 6.74 5.13
C LYS A 92 -4.46 5.30 4.92
N LEU A 93 -5.40 4.36 4.84
CA LEU A 93 -5.11 2.95 4.58
C LEU A 93 -4.36 2.77 3.26
N VAL A 94 -4.84 3.41 2.18
CA VAL A 94 -4.16 3.34 0.87
C VAL A 94 -2.72 3.87 0.95
N LYS A 95 -2.49 5.01 1.62
CA LYS A 95 -1.14 5.57 1.82
C LYS A 95 -0.23 4.63 2.62
N GLN A 96 -0.77 3.99 3.66
CA GLN A 96 -0.01 3.01 4.45
C GLN A 96 0.31 1.76 3.64
N SER A 97 -0.64 1.23 2.88
CA SER A 97 -0.41 0.10 1.98
C SER A 97 0.67 0.41 0.94
N SER A 98 0.66 1.60 0.33
CA SER A 98 1.71 2.01 -0.61
C SER A 98 3.08 2.12 0.06
N ALA A 99 3.12 2.61 1.30
CA ALA A 99 4.36 2.70 2.07
C ALA A 99 4.92 1.31 2.40
N ILE A 100 4.07 0.34 2.74
CA ILE A 100 4.46 -1.06 2.98
C ILE A 100 5.11 -1.66 1.72
N VAL A 101 4.51 -1.48 0.54
CA VAL A 101 5.09 -1.96 -0.72
C VAL A 101 6.47 -1.33 -0.96
N GLY A 102 6.61 -0.02 -0.74
CA GLY A 102 7.91 0.64 -0.85
C GLY A 102 8.97 0.10 0.11
N LEU A 103 8.58 -0.20 1.35
CA LEU A 103 9.48 -0.82 2.34
C LEU A 103 9.86 -2.26 1.96
N GLU A 104 8.97 -3.02 1.35
CA GLU A 104 9.26 -4.37 0.85
C GLU A 104 10.27 -4.35 -0.29
N ASP A 105 10.16 -3.40 -1.21
CA ASP A 105 11.11 -3.26 -2.31
C ASP A 105 12.47 -2.75 -1.83
N GLU A 106 12.49 -1.82 -0.88
CA GLU A 106 13.72 -1.38 -0.23
C GLU A 106 14.40 -2.53 0.53
N LYS A 107 13.62 -3.37 1.24
CA LYS A 107 14.13 -4.58 1.87
C LYS A 107 14.75 -5.53 0.84
N LYS A 108 14.13 -5.74 -0.33
CA LYS A 108 14.71 -6.58 -1.40
C LYS A 108 16.01 -5.99 -1.92
N ARG A 109 16.09 -4.67 -2.09
CA ARG A 109 17.31 -3.97 -2.52
C ARG A 109 18.45 -4.20 -1.51
N LEU A 110 18.18 -3.96 -0.23
CA LEU A 110 19.16 -4.17 0.84
C LEU A 110 19.63 -5.62 0.94
N MET A 111 18.75 -6.60 0.72
CA MET A 111 19.13 -8.02 0.69
C MET A 111 20.12 -8.34 -0.46
N ARG A 112 19.93 -7.74 -1.64
CA ARG A 112 20.86 -7.90 -2.77
C ARG A 112 22.22 -7.25 -2.50
N GLU A 113 22.20 -6.05 -1.93
CA GLU A 113 23.43 -5.35 -1.53
C GLU A 113 24.20 -6.14 -0.47
N ASN A 114 23.51 -6.69 0.53
CA ASN A 114 24.13 -7.52 1.55
C ASN A 114 24.75 -8.81 0.96
N ALA A 115 24.09 -9.44 -0.01
CA ALA A 115 24.66 -10.59 -0.73
C ALA A 115 25.92 -10.20 -1.52
N SER A 116 25.91 -9.05 -2.20
CA SER A 116 27.08 -8.52 -2.92
C SER A 116 28.25 -8.22 -1.97
N LEU A 117 27.98 -7.63 -0.81
CA LEU A 117 28.98 -7.41 0.24
C LEU A 117 29.57 -8.73 0.76
N GLY A 118 28.74 -9.76 0.91
CA GLY A 118 29.19 -11.11 1.26
C GLY A 118 30.17 -11.67 0.23
N GLN A 119 29.87 -11.52 -1.06
CA GLN A 119 30.76 -11.94 -2.15
C GLN A 119 32.08 -11.18 -2.13
N LEU A 120 32.03 -9.84 -2.07
CA LEU A 120 33.23 -9.00 -2.00
C LEU A 120 34.13 -9.36 -0.80
N LYS A 121 33.53 -9.71 0.34
CA LYS A 121 34.27 -10.18 1.52
C LYS A 121 34.98 -11.51 1.26
N SER A 122 34.33 -12.45 0.58
CA SER A 122 34.94 -13.74 0.18
C SER A 122 36.08 -13.54 -0.81
N ASP A 123 35.86 -12.70 -1.83
CA ASP A 123 36.85 -12.39 -2.86
C ASP A 123 38.08 -11.71 -2.25
N ASN A 124 37.88 -10.76 -1.33
CA ASN A 124 38.96 -10.09 -0.62
C ASN A 124 39.77 -11.07 0.26
N GLN A 125 39.11 -12.00 0.96
CA GLN A 125 39.81 -13.08 1.68
C GLN A 125 40.63 -13.96 0.75
N SER A 126 40.10 -14.30 -0.42
CA SER A 126 40.79 -15.12 -1.42
C SER A 126 42.00 -14.39 -1.99
N LEU A 127 41.87 -13.11 -2.35
CA LEU A 127 42.97 -12.25 -2.79
C LEU A 127 44.04 -12.10 -1.71
N LYS A 128 43.65 -11.94 -0.45
CA LYS A 128 44.60 -11.86 0.68
C LYS A 128 45.44 -13.13 0.80
N ARG A 129 44.82 -14.32 0.65
CA ARG A 129 45.55 -15.60 0.64
C ARG A 129 46.48 -15.71 -0.57
N ALA A 130 46.01 -15.35 -1.76
CA ALA A 130 46.84 -15.36 -2.96
C ALA A 130 48.06 -14.44 -2.83
N TYR A 131 47.87 -13.24 -2.26
CA TYR A 131 48.95 -12.31 -1.97
C TYR A 131 49.95 -12.89 -0.96
N GLN A 132 49.48 -13.50 0.13
CA GLN A 132 50.34 -14.16 1.12
C GLN A 132 51.17 -15.28 0.49
N ASN A 133 50.57 -16.11 -0.36
CA ASN A 133 51.27 -17.18 -1.08
C ASN A 133 52.36 -16.60 -2.00
N LYS A 134 52.02 -15.60 -2.83
CA LYS A 134 53.01 -14.95 -3.71
C LYS A 134 54.15 -14.29 -2.94
N ASN A 135 53.86 -13.73 -1.77
CA ASN A 135 54.89 -13.16 -0.91
C ASN A 135 55.82 -14.25 -0.35
N SER A 136 55.29 -15.43 -0.01
CA SER A 136 56.09 -16.59 0.39
C SER A 136 57.00 -17.07 -0.74
N ASP A 137 56.45 -17.22 -1.96
CA ASP A 137 57.22 -17.61 -3.16
C ASP A 137 58.37 -16.61 -3.41
N LEU A 138 58.10 -15.31 -3.31
CA LEU A 138 59.12 -14.26 -3.48
C LEU A 138 60.23 -14.33 -2.42
N ILE A 139 59.89 -14.67 -1.17
CA ILE A 139 60.89 -14.87 -0.11
C ILE A 139 61.79 -16.07 -0.46
N GLU A 140 61.22 -17.15 -0.97
CA GLU A 140 61.98 -18.34 -1.38
C GLU A 140 62.90 -18.05 -2.58
N VAL A 141 62.37 -17.42 -3.64
CA VAL A 141 63.17 -16.98 -4.80
C VAL A 141 64.31 -16.05 -4.38
N ARG A 142 64.07 -15.12 -3.43
CA ARG A 142 65.14 -14.26 -2.87
C ARG A 142 66.22 -15.07 -2.17
N LYS A 143 65.85 -16.11 -1.40
CA LYS A 143 66.82 -16.99 -0.74
C LYS A 143 67.65 -17.76 -1.78
N ASP A 144 67.01 -18.26 -2.83
CA ASP A 144 67.69 -19.00 -3.91
C ASP A 144 68.65 -18.11 -4.70
N LEU A 145 68.22 -16.90 -5.06
CA LEU A 145 69.09 -15.90 -5.68
C LEU A 145 70.30 -15.58 -4.81
N LYS A 146 70.12 -15.46 -3.48
CA LYS A 146 71.23 -15.24 -2.54
C LYS A 146 72.20 -16.42 -2.54
N ARG A 147 71.70 -17.66 -2.54
CA ARG A 147 72.52 -18.89 -2.63
C ARG A 147 73.30 -18.97 -3.94
N LEU A 148 72.64 -18.70 -5.07
CA LEU A 148 73.29 -18.69 -6.39
C LEU A 148 74.38 -17.62 -6.48
N ARG A 149 74.13 -16.42 -5.96
CA ARG A 149 75.12 -15.34 -5.91
C ARG A 149 76.36 -15.76 -5.09
N GLN A 150 76.15 -16.39 -3.93
CA GLN A 150 77.26 -16.89 -3.10
C GLN A 150 78.10 -17.96 -3.80
N ARG A 151 77.47 -18.89 -4.53
CA ARG A 151 78.17 -19.91 -5.32
C ARG A 151 78.95 -19.32 -6.49
N SER A 152 78.41 -18.30 -7.15
CA SER A 152 79.10 -17.57 -8.21
C SER A 152 80.36 -16.89 -7.69
N THR A 153 80.32 -16.29 -6.50
CA THR A 153 81.50 -15.64 -5.90
C THR A 153 82.54 -16.63 -5.39
N SER A 154 82.16 -17.85 -4.99
CA SER A 154 83.13 -18.89 -4.63
C SER A 154 83.79 -19.55 -5.84
N PHE A 155 83.15 -19.53 -7.02
CA PHE A 155 83.73 -20.06 -8.25
C PHE A 155 84.81 -19.14 -8.85
N THR A 156 84.78 -17.85 -8.52
CA THR A 156 85.78 -16.87 -8.97
C THR A 156 87.06 -16.84 -8.12
N ASP A 157 87.12 -17.58 -7.01
CA ASP A 157 88.32 -17.70 -6.18
C ASP A 157 89.12 -19.00 -6.45
N GLU A 158 88.63 -19.90 -7.32
CA GLU A 158 89.30 -21.18 -7.66
C GLU A 158 89.67 -21.34 -9.15
N THR A 159 89.60 -20.29 -9.96
CA THR A 159 90.26 -20.32 -11.27
C THR A 159 91.65 -19.69 -11.16
N GLU A 160 92.62 -20.51 -10.73
CA GLU A 160 93.97 -20.38 -11.25
C GLU A 160 93.86 -20.45 -12.78
N ILE A 161 94.18 -19.34 -13.44
CA ILE A 161 94.47 -19.32 -14.87
C ILE A 161 95.76 -20.10 -15.03
N VAL A 162 95.65 -21.41 -15.27
CA VAL A 162 96.75 -22.22 -15.78
C VAL A 162 96.71 -22.09 -17.29
N ASP A 163 97.77 -21.48 -17.82
CA ASP A 163 98.08 -21.42 -19.25
C ASP A 163 98.20 -22.84 -19.83
N GLU A 164 97.12 -23.41 -20.37
CA GLU A 164 97.19 -24.52 -21.33
C GLU A 164 97.25 -23.95 -22.75
N LYS A 165 98.44 -23.46 -23.11
CA LYS A 165 98.89 -23.52 -24.50
C LYS A 165 99.30 -24.96 -24.78
N GLU A 166 98.82 -25.48 -25.92
CA GLU A 166 99.16 -26.77 -26.55
C GLU A 166 98.44 -28.03 -26.04
N ALA A 167 97.16 -28.15 -26.39
CA ALA A 167 96.67 -29.32 -27.12
C ALA A 167 95.21 -29.09 -27.51
N ILE A 168 94.94 -29.01 -28.82
CA ILE A 168 93.71 -29.31 -29.56
C ILE A 168 93.75 -28.46 -30.83
N ASN A 169 94.68 -28.83 -31.69
CA ASN A 169 94.64 -28.50 -33.11
C ASN A 169 93.80 -29.56 -33.84
N SER A 170 92.54 -29.74 -33.39
CA SER A 170 91.54 -30.53 -34.09
C SER A 170 90.42 -29.58 -34.47
N ARG A 171 90.42 -29.18 -35.75
CA ARG A 171 89.28 -28.58 -36.43
C ARG A 171 88.04 -29.43 -36.14
N VAL A 172 87.19 -28.96 -35.23
CA VAL A 172 85.82 -29.44 -35.12
C VAL A 172 85.09 -28.91 -36.35
N TYR A 173 84.91 -29.78 -37.33
CA TYR A 173 84.02 -29.54 -38.46
C TYR A 173 82.60 -29.58 -37.90
N ILE A 174 81.97 -28.42 -37.72
CA ILE A 174 80.55 -28.34 -37.40
C ILE A 174 79.81 -28.45 -38.73
N PRO A 175 79.08 -29.55 -39.01
CA PRO A 175 78.18 -29.56 -40.15
C PRO A 175 77.01 -28.62 -39.81
N LEU A 176 77.05 -27.42 -40.36
CA LEU A 176 75.89 -26.54 -40.37
C LEU A 176 74.88 -27.16 -41.34
N ASP A 177 74.01 -28.01 -40.83
CA ASP A 177 72.94 -28.66 -41.63
C ASP A 177 71.82 -27.68 -41.98
N VAL A 178 71.90 -26.43 -41.52
CA VAL A 178 70.89 -25.40 -41.69
C VAL A 178 71.53 -24.07 -42.12
N CYS A 179 70.97 -23.46 -43.15
CA CYS A 179 71.39 -22.16 -43.66
C CYS A 179 71.12 -21.07 -42.62
N ILE A 180 72.15 -20.34 -42.24
CA ILE A 180 72.08 -19.32 -41.16
C ILE A 180 71.17 -18.15 -41.55
N VAL A 181 71.00 -17.91 -42.85
CA VAL A 181 70.22 -16.78 -43.38
C VAL A 181 68.72 -17.06 -43.41
N CYS A 182 68.30 -18.31 -43.66
CA CYS A 182 66.89 -18.61 -43.94
C CYS A 182 66.33 -19.88 -43.27
N GLY A 183 67.15 -20.64 -42.54
CA GLY A 183 66.67 -21.81 -41.79
C GLY A 183 66.39 -23.07 -42.64
N LYS A 184 66.70 -23.06 -43.95
CA LYS A 184 66.55 -24.24 -44.83
C LYS A 184 67.76 -25.18 -44.77
N PRO A 185 67.64 -26.47 -45.14
CA PRO A 185 68.76 -27.40 -45.17
C PRO A 185 69.91 -26.86 -46.03
N ALA A 186 71.11 -26.77 -45.45
CA ALA A 186 72.30 -26.28 -46.15
C ALA A 186 72.98 -27.40 -46.93
N MET A 187 73.64 -27.05 -48.04
CA MET A 187 74.52 -28.00 -48.72
C MET A 187 75.76 -28.21 -47.85
N LEU A 188 76.08 -29.48 -47.61
CA LEU A 188 77.13 -29.98 -46.71
C LEU A 188 78.38 -29.07 -46.69
N GLY A 189 78.56 -28.37 -45.57
CA GLY A 189 79.84 -27.76 -45.19
C GLY A 189 80.03 -26.27 -45.49
N GLN A 190 79.05 -25.55 -46.04
CA GLN A 190 79.22 -24.10 -46.34
C GLN A 190 78.20 -23.16 -45.69
N GLY A 191 77.22 -23.65 -44.93
CA GLY A 191 76.30 -22.79 -44.15
C GLY A 191 75.34 -21.89 -44.97
N GLN A 192 75.28 -22.09 -46.30
CA GLN A 192 74.35 -21.42 -47.22
C GLN A 192 73.57 -22.46 -48.05
N CYS A 193 72.30 -22.18 -48.38
CA CYS A 193 71.49 -23.01 -49.28
C CYS A 193 71.54 -22.47 -50.73
N LEU A 194 71.22 -23.32 -51.72
CA LEU A 194 71.28 -22.97 -53.15
C LEU A 194 70.50 -21.70 -53.52
N ASP A 195 69.36 -21.47 -52.86
CA ASP A 195 68.52 -20.29 -53.09
C ASP A 195 69.15 -18.98 -52.60
N CYS A 196 70.10 -19.06 -51.65
CA CYS A 196 70.78 -17.91 -51.03
C CYS A 196 72.21 -17.71 -51.55
N ALA A 197 72.68 -18.60 -52.43
CA ALA A 197 74.01 -18.53 -53.05
C ALA A 197 73.98 -17.84 -54.43
N ARG A 198 72.87 -17.18 -54.78
CA ARG A 198 72.71 -16.35 -55.99
C ARG A 198 72.75 -14.87 -55.65
#